data_AF-A0A0K0D6D3-F1
#
_entry.id   AF-A0A0K0D6D3-F1
#
_cell.length_a   1.000
_cell.length_b   1.000
_cell.length_c   1.000
_cell.angle_alpha   90.00
_cell.angle_beta   90.00
_cell.angle_gamma   90.00
#
_symmetry.space_group_name_H-M   'P 1'
#
loop_
_entity.id
_entity.type
_entity.pdbx_description
1 polymer ?
#
loop_
_entity_poly.entity_id
_entity_poly.type
_entity_poly.pdbx_seq_one_letter_code
_entity_poly.pdbx_strand_id
1 'polypeptide(L)'
;MGSEKLYREDHTFFKVIIGDFNAKIGPRRSSEERHIGIHGLEWNEQGERLSEFIMATETIHGNSQFQKPHRQRWTWESPNGEY
;
A
#
# COMPACT_ATOMS: atom_id res chain seq x y z
N MET A 1 44.22 -18.95 21.00
CA MET A 1 43.74 -17.93 20.03
C MET A 1 42.34 -18.34 19.62
N GLY A 2 41.34 -17.88 20.39
CA GLY A 2 39.94 -18.21 20.17
C GLY A 2 39.34 -17.27 19.13
N SER A 3 38.69 -17.85 18.12
CA SER A 3 38.00 -17.14 17.05
C SER A 3 36.82 -16.35 17.61
N GLU A 4 36.99 -15.03 17.76
CA GLU A 4 35.89 -14.08 17.92
C GLU A 4 35.04 -14.11 16.65
N LYS A 5 33.93 -14.85 16.70
CA LYS A 5 32.86 -14.73 15.71
C LYS A 5 32.20 -13.38 15.89
N LEU A 6 32.59 -12.42 15.04
CA LEU A 6 31.86 -11.17 14.82
C LEU A 6 30.50 -11.51 14.20
N TYR A 7 29.47 -11.59 15.03
CA TYR A 7 28.08 -11.59 14.57
C TYR A 7 27.81 -10.21 13.98
N ARG A 8 27.61 -10.13 12.66
CA ARG A 8 27.05 -8.93 12.05
C ARG A 8 25.58 -8.87 12.44
N GLU A 9 25.19 -7.84 13.15
CA GLU A 9 23.78 -7.52 13.36
C GLU A 9 23.21 -7.07 12.01
N ASP A 10 22.58 -7.99 11.29
CA ASP A 10 21.82 -7.69 10.07
C ASP A 10 20.56 -6.92 10.45
N HIS A 11 20.70 -5.60 10.55
CA HIS A 11 19.57 -4.70 10.78
C HIS A 11 18.76 -4.60 9.49
N THR A 12 17.60 -5.25 9.46
CA THR A 12 16.60 -5.05 8.40
C THR A 12 15.78 -3.79 8.70
N PHE A 13 15.76 -2.85 7.76
CA PHE A 13 14.98 -1.62 7.89
C PHE A 13 13.66 -1.75 7.14
N PHE A 14 12.54 -1.48 7.83
CA PHE A 14 11.22 -1.41 7.23
C PHE A 14 10.82 0.05 7.03
N LYS A 15 10.36 0.41 5.83
CA LYS A 15 9.84 1.73 5.52
C LYS A 15 8.32 1.67 5.44
N VAL A 16 7.65 2.48 6.24
CA VAL A 16 6.19 2.65 6.19
C VAL A 16 5.89 4.08 5.82
N ILE A 17 5.03 4.27 4.81
CA ILE A 17 4.56 5.57 4.37
C ILE A 17 3.06 5.63 4.69
N ILE A 18 2.65 6.59 5.50
CA ILE A 18 1.27 6.78 5.93
C ILE A 18 0.90 8.24 5.68
N GLY A 19 -0.26 8.46 5.10
CA GLY A 19 -0.80 9.79 4.84
C GLY A 19 -2.15 9.70 4.16
N ASP A 20 -2.81 10.85 4.06
CA ASP A 20 -3.96 11.01 3.18
C ASP A 20 -3.46 11.43 1.80
N PHE A 21 -3.56 10.51 0.84
CA PHE A 21 -3.13 10.73 -0.54
C PHE A 21 -4.24 11.29 -1.43
N ASN A 22 -5.47 11.44 -0.90
CA ASN A 22 -6.65 11.81 -1.68
C ASN A 22 -6.80 10.98 -2.98
N ALA A 23 -6.50 9.69 -2.87
CA ALA A 23 -6.41 8.76 -3.98
C ALA A 23 -7.26 7.51 -3.68
N LYS A 24 -7.92 6.99 -4.72
CA LYS A 24 -8.68 5.75 -4.65
C LYS A 24 -7.95 4.71 -5.50
N ILE A 25 -7.51 3.64 -4.85
CA ILE A 25 -6.91 2.47 -5.49
C ILE A 25 -7.99 1.39 -5.58
N GLY A 26 -8.31 0.98 -6.81
CA GLY A 26 -9.17 -0.16 -7.06
C GLY A 26 -8.42 -1.50 -6.95
N PRO A 27 -9.09 -2.62 -7.25
CA PRO A 27 -8.42 -3.91 -7.37
C PRO A 27 -7.31 -3.86 -8.42
N ARG A 28 -6.24 -4.63 -8.20
CA ARG A 28 -5.15 -4.80 -9.18
C ARG A 28 -5.71 -5.17 -10.56
N ARG A 29 -5.17 -4.56 -11.61
CA ARG A 29 -5.63 -4.73 -12.99
C ARG A 29 -4.89 -5.86 -13.71
N SER A 30 -3.66 -6.14 -13.32
CA SER A 30 -2.84 -7.19 -13.93
C SER A 30 -2.08 -8.03 -12.90
N SER A 31 -1.44 -9.12 -13.36
CA SER A 31 -0.68 -10.02 -12.49
C SER A 31 0.68 -9.45 -12.09
N GLU A 32 1.14 -8.47 -12.85
CA GLU A 32 2.41 -7.76 -12.70
C GLU A 32 2.32 -6.72 -11.56
N GLU A 33 1.14 -6.17 -11.28
CA GLU A 33 0.85 -5.23 -10.18
C GLU A 33 0.76 -5.91 -8.80
N ARG A 34 1.76 -6.74 -8.44
CA ARG A 34 1.75 -7.55 -7.21
C ARG A 34 1.71 -6.72 -5.93
N HIS A 35 2.15 -5.48 -6.00
CA HIS A 35 2.19 -4.51 -4.90
C HIS A 35 0.79 -4.02 -4.50
N ILE A 36 -0.21 -4.20 -5.37
CA ILE A 36 -1.60 -3.80 -5.16
C ILE A 36 -2.43 -5.06 -4.97
N GLY A 37 -3.25 -5.07 -3.91
CA GLY A 37 -4.14 -6.18 -3.62
C GLY A 37 -5.45 -6.10 -4.39
N ILE A 38 -6.27 -7.15 -4.24
CA ILE A 38 -7.55 -7.31 -4.95
C ILE A 38 -8.74 -6.65 -4.22
N HIS A 39 -8.53 -6.13 -3.01
CA HIS A 39 -9.59 -5.60 -2.16
C HIS A 39 -9.71 -4.07 -2.22
N GLY A 40 -9.13 -3.43 -3.24
CA GLY A 40 -9.38 -2.02 -3.52
C GLY A 40 -10.84 -1.77 -3.94
N LEU A 41 -11.24 -0.50 -3.98
CA LEU A 41 -12.61 -0.11 -4.31
C LEU A 41 -12.73 0.30 -5.78
N GLU A 42 -12.43 1.56 -6.06
CA GLU A 42 -12.51 2.17 -7.39
C GLU A 42 -11.22 2.92 -7.66
N TRP A 43 -10.87 3.09 -8.94
CA TRP A 43 -9.74 3.89 -9.37
C TRP A 43 -10.15 5.32 -9.65
N ASN A 44 -9.38 6.30 -9.18
CA ASN A 44 -9.44 7.67 -9.67
C ASN A 44 -8.08 8.09 -10.29
N GLU A 45 -8.02 9.27 -10.89
CA GLU A 45 -6.79 9.80 -11.53
C GLU A 45 -5.60 9.85 -10.55
N GLN A 46 -5.85 10.27 -9.30
CA GLN A 46 -4.83 10.30 -8.25
C GLN A 46 -4.39 8.88 -7.85
N GLY A 47 -5.30 7.90 -7.93
CA GLY A 47 -5.04 6.49 -7.73
C GLY A 47 -4.04 5.95 -8.74
N GLU A 48 -4.15 6.32 -10.01
CA GLU A 48 -3.18 5.93 -11.04
C GLU A 48 -1.77 6.42 -10.66
N ARG A 49 -1.63 7.71 -10.33
CA ARG A 49 -0.35 8.30 -9.90
C ARG A 49 0.21 7.63 -8.63
N LEU A 50 -0.66 7.28 -7.68
CA LEU A 50 -0.26 6.57 -6.48
C LEU A 50 0.22 5.15 -6.81
N SER A 51 -0.39 4.45 -7.76
CA SER A 51 0.07 3.13 -8.19
C SER A 51 1.45 3.17 -8.84
N GLU A 52 1.73 4.16 -9.69
CA GLU A 52 3.05 4.39 -10.26
C GLU A 52 4.08 4.64 -9.16
N PHE A 53 3.74 5.45 -8.15
CA PHE A 53 4.60 5.69 -6.99
C PHE A 53 4.87 4.41 -6.19
N ILE A 54 3.84 3.59 -5.93
CA ILE A 54 3.98 2.31 -5.21
C ILE A 54 4.93 1.37 -5.97
N MET A 55 4.73 1.25 -7.29
CA MET A 55 5.58 0.44 -8.16
C MET A 55 7.02 0.96 -8.18
N ALA A 56 7.23 2.27 -8.34
CA ALA A 56 8.56 2.89 -8.42
C ALA A 56 9.34 2.81 -7.10
N THR A 57 8.64 2.72 -5.97
CA THR A 57 9.25 2.61 -4.64
C THR A 57 9.35 1.19 -4.13
N GLU A 58 8.89 0.21 -4.91
CA GLU A 58 8.79 -1.20 -4.52
C GLU A 58 8.07 -1.39 -3.17
N THR A 59 7.08 -0.54 -2.90
CA THR A 59 6.28 -0.60 -1.67
C THR A 59 5.03 -1.42 -1.90
N ILE A 60 4.32 -1.78 -0.82
CA ILE A 60 3.06 -2.53 -0.90
C ILE A 60 1.92 -1.61 -0.44
N HIS A 61 0.84 -1.56 -1.22
CA HIS A 61 -0.36 -0.85 -0.83
C HIS A 61 -1.18 -1.68 0.18
N GLY A 62 -0.88 -1.51 1.47
CA GLY A 62 -1.44 -2.34 2.54
C GLY A 62 -2.97 -2.36 2.61
N ASN A 63 -3.65 -1.25 2.32
CA ASN A 63 -5.12 -1.18 2.43
C ASN A 63 -5.86 -2.07 1.42
N SER A 64 -5.30 -2.32 0.23
CA SER A 64 -5.93 -3.19 -0.76
C SER A 64 -5.57 -4.68 -0.60
N GLN A 65 -4.60 -5.02 0.27
CA GLN A 65 -4.17 -6.39 0.51
C GLN A 65 -5.16 -7.19 1.36
N PHE A 66 -5.99 -6.52 2.15
CA PHE A 66 -6.88 -7.18 3.11
C PHE A 66 -8.33 -6.79 2.88
N GLN A 67 -9.23 -7.78 2.93
CA GLN A 67 -10.65 -7.51 2.91
C GLN A 67 -11.06 -6.80 4.20
N LYS A 68 -11.68 -5.63 4.06
CA LYS A 68 -12.20 -4.85 5.20
C LYS A 68 -13.71 -4.99 5.34
N PRO A 69 -14.25 -4.99 6.57
CA PRO A 69 -15.68 -4.81 6.81
C PRO A 69 -16.19 -3.55 6.14
N HIS A 70 -17.45 -3.54 5.69
CA HIS A 70 -18.04 -2.42 4.93
C HIS A 70 -17.76 -1.04 5.57
N ARG A 71 -17.96 -0.92 6.89
CA ARG A 71 -17.76 0.33 7.66
C ARG A 71 -16.30 0.82 7.74
N GLN A 72 -15.33 0.04 7.28
CA GLN A 72 -13.90 0.35 7.34
C GLN A 72 -13.23 0.35 5.96
N ARG A 73 -14.01 0.28 4.88
CA ARG A 73 -13.47 0.22 3.52
C ARG A 73 -12.85 1.54 3.06
N TRP A 74 -13.32 2.67 3.59
CA TRP A 74 -12.78 4.00 3.32
C TRP A 74 -12.32 4.68 4.61
N THR A 75 -11.35 5.57 4.47
CA THR A 75 -10.87 6.44 5.55
C THR A 75 -11.63 7.77 5.59
N TRP A 76 -12.34 8.10 4.51
CA TRP A 76 -13.10 9.33 4.37
C TRP A 76 -14.33 9.12 3.47
N GLU A 77 -15.44 9.76 3.84
CA GLU A 77 -16.69 9.78 3.10
C GLU A 77 -17.14 11.23 2.97
N SER A 78 -17.65 11.61 1.80
CA SER A 78 -18.15 12.96 1.61
C SER A 78 -19.43 13.16 2.43
N PRO A 79 -19.61 14.33 3.08
CA PRO A 79 -20.81 14.60 3.88
C PRO A 79 -22.12 14.48 3.08
N ASN A 80 -22.05 14.68 1.76
CA ASN A 80 -23.17 14.59 0.82
C ASN A 80 -23.24 13.26 0.07
N GLY A 81 -22.31 12.32 0.29
CA GLY A 81 -22.28 11.03 -0.40
C GLY A 81 -21.91 11.10 -1.88
N GLU A 82 -21.51 12.27 -2.39
CA GLU A 82 -21.09 12.46 -3.78
C GLU A 82 -19.56 12.46 -3.93
N TYR A 83 -19.10 12.01 -5.09
CA TYR A 83 -17.70 12.03 -5.53
C TYR A 83 -17.62 12.29 -7.03
#